data_AF-A0A3S0FYA2-F1
#
_entry.id   AF-A0A3S0FYA2-F1
#
_cell.length_a   1.000
_cell.length_b   1.000
_cell.length_c   1.000
_cell.angle_alpha   90.00
_cell.angle_beta   90.00
_cell.angle_gamma   90.00
#
_symmetry.space_group_name_H-M   'P 1'
#
loop_
_entity.id
_entity.type
_entity.pdbx_description
1 polymer ?
#
loop_
_entity_poly.entity_id
_entity_poly.type
_entity_poly.pdbx_seq_one_letter_code
_entity_poly.pdbx_strand_id
1 'polypeptide(L)'
;MAQQNIAVIGAGAKAAAIAAKAYCLQQEGKEISVTVFERSEIDANWSGRHGYTDGIKRLCTPAERDLGFLYLPTFGRNIRPVSWPYH
;
A
#
# COMPACT_ATOMS: atom_id res chain seq x y z
N MET A 1 -21.24 9.16 8.36
CA MET A 1 -20.74 8.22 9.42
C MET A 1 -19.65 8.99 10.17
N ALA A 2 -18.90 8.40 11.10
CA ALA A 2 -17.75 9.11 11.65
C ALA A 2 -16.59 9.00 10.65
N GLN A 3 -15.99 10.13 10.29
CA GLN A 3 -14.79 10.17 9.45
C GLN A 3 -13.67 9.34 10.09
N GLN A 4 -13.12 8.39 9.35
CA GLN A 4 -11.95 7.61 9.78
C GLN A 4 -10.68 8.31 9.30
N ASN A 5 -9.76 8.59 10.22
CA ASN A 5 -8.47 9.21 9.91
C ASN A 5 -7.35 8.26 10.32
N ILE A 6 -6.53 7.86 9.36
CA ILE A 6 -5.43 6.91 9.57
C ILE A 6 -4.11 7.67 9.44
N ALA A 7 -3.32 7.64 10.52
CA ALA A 7 -1.93 8.08 10.48
C ALA A 7 -1.02 6.89 10.12
N VAL A 8 -0.16 7.07 9.12
CA VAL A 8 0.84 6.08 8.71
C VAL A 8 2.23 6.65 8.90
N ILE A 9 3.09 5.93 9.60
CA ILE A 9 4.49 6.32 9.81
C ILE A 9 5.37 5.56 8.81
N GLY A 10 6.08 6.32 7.97
CA GLY A 10 6.92 5.84 6.88
C GLY A 10 6.18 5.83 5.54
N ALA A 11 6.75 6.46 4.50
CA ALA A 11 6.18 6.52 3.14
C ALA A 11 6.77 5.45 2.22
N GLY A 12 6.72 4.18 2.63
CA GLY A 12 7.09 3.04 1.79
C GLY A 12 5.90 2.37 1.11
N ALA A 13 6.14 1.23 0.45
CA ALA A 13 5.13 0.42 -0.24
C ALA A 13 3.84 0.15 0.57
N LYS A 14 3.93 -0.06 1.90
CA LYS A 14 2.73 -0.24 2.75
C LYS A 14 1.86 1.02 2.81
N ALA A 15 2.47 2.18 2.97
CA ALA A 15 1.74 3.45 3.00
C ALA A 15 1.10 3.75 1.65
N ALA A 16 1.82 3.49 0.56
CA ALA A 16 1.30 3.62 -0.79
C ALA A 16 0.07 2.70 -1.02
N ALA A 17 0.13 1.44 -0.58
CA ALA A 17 -1.00 0.51 -0.70
C ALA A 17 -2.23 0.97 0.12
N ILE A 18 -2.01 1.44 1.35
CA ILE A 18 -3.08 1.97 2.21
C ILE A 18 -3.70 3.23 1.56
N ALA A 19 -2.88 4.16 1.09
CA ALA A 19 -3.33 5.39 0.44
C ALA A 19 -4.12 5.10 -0.84
N ALA A 20 -3.63 4.18 -1.69
CA ALA A 20 -4.34 3.76 -2.90
C ALA A 20 -5.70 3.14 -2.58
N LYS A 21 -5.77 2.23 -1.60
CA LYS A 21 -7.04 1.63 -1.18
C LYS A 21 -7.98 2.66 -0.58
N ALA A 22 -7.49 3.57 0.25
CA ALA A 22 -8.29 4.65 0.82
C ALA A 22 -8.87 5.54 -0.28
N TYR A 23 -8.08 5.90 -1.30
CA TYR A 23 -8.56 6.63 -2.47
C TYR A 23 -9.70 5.88 -3.17
N CYS A 24 -9.55 4.58 -3.47
CA CYS A 24 -10.63 3.78 -4.05
C CYS A 24 -11.89 3.75 -3.18
N LEU A 25 -11.74 3.61 -1.86
CA LEU A 25 -12.87 3.60 -0.93
C LEU A 25 -13.58 4.97 -0.86
N GLN A 26 -12.84 6.08 -0.97
CA GLN A 26 -13.42 7.43 -1.07
C GLN A 26 -14.26 7.57 -2.33
N GLN A 27 -13.82 7.01 -3.48
CA GLN A 27 -14.62 6.99 -4.72
C GLN A 27 -15.94 6.22 -4.53
N GLU A 28 -15.96 5.23 -3.64
CA GLU A 28 -17.15 4.46 -3.25
C GLU A 28 -17.94 5.12 -2.08
N GLY A 29 -17.67 6.39 -1.77
CA GLY A 29 -18.39 7.17 -0.77
C GLY A 29 -18.00 6.89 0.69
N LYS A 30 -16.84 6.28 0.96
CA LYS A 30 -16.35 6.10 2.32
C LYS A 30 -15.64 7.35 2.83
N GLU A 31 -16.04 7.79 4.01
CA GLU A 31 -15.41 8.87 4.77
C GLU A 31 -14.13 8.35 5.46
N ILE A 32 -13.07 8.14 4.68
CA ILE A 32 -11.74 7.72 5.14
C ILE A 32 -10.69 8.72 4.67
N SER A 33 -9.70 9.02 5.49
CA SER A 33 -8.53 9.84 5.13
C SER A 33 -7.26 9.18 5.64
N VAL A 34 -6.17 9.35 4.90
CA VAL A 34 -4.85 8.80 5.23
C VAL A 34 -3.85 9.94 5.22
N THR A 35 -3.11 10.10 6.33
CA THR A 35 -2.00 11.03 6.43
C THR A 35 -0.71 10.24 6.65
N VAL A 36 0.23 10.40 5.73
CA VAL A 36 1.53 9.72 5.77
C VAL A 36 2.58 10.68 6.30
N PHE A 37 3.33 10.24 7.31
CA PHE A 37 4.45 10.98 7.88
C PHE A 37 5.75 10.27 7.51
N GLU A 38 6.59 10.93 6.73
CA GLU A 38 7.91 10.45 6.31
C GLU A 38 8.97 11.47 6.68
N ARG A 39 10.08 10.98 7.22
CA ARG A 39 11.18 11.83 7.66
C ARG A 39 12.13 12.21 6.52
N SER A 40 12.34 11.29 5.58
CA SER A 40 13.37 11.40 4.55
C SER A 40 12.74 11.67 3.20
N GLU A 41 12.27 10.62 2.52
CA GLU A 41 11.65 10.67 1.21
C GLU A 41 10.76 9.45 0.98
N ILE A 42 9.83 9.57 0.03
CA ILE A 42 9.00 8.44 -0.39
C ILE A 42 9.92 7.33 -0.90
N ASP A 43 9.68 6.10 -0.44
CA ASP A 43 10.46 4.91 -0.78
C ASP A 43 11.98 5.03 -0.48
N ALA A 44 12.37 5.79 0.55
CA ALA A 44 13.76 5.98 0.98
C ALA A 44 14.58 4.67 1.07
N ASN A 45 13.97 3.59 1.54
CA ASN A 45 14.64 2.29 1.68
C ASN A 45 14.91 1.58 0.33
N TRP A 46 14.40 2.09 -0.79
CA TRP A 46 14.52 1.51 -2.12
C TRP A 46 15.39 2.37 -3.03
N SER A 47 15.57 3.66 -2.71
CA SER A 47 16.30 4.63 -3.54
C SER A 47 17.81 4.45 -3.59
N GLY A 48 18.37 3.65 -2.67
CA GLY A 48 19.82 3.46 -2.54
C GLY A 48 20.54 4.57 -1.78
N ARG A 49 19.84 5.63 -1.37
CA ARG A 49 20.42 6.80 -0.69
C ARG A 49 20.39 6.73 0.83
N HIS A 50 19.66 5.76 1.39
CA HIS A 50 19.40 5.67 2.84
C HIS A 50 19.92 4.37 3.49
N GLY A 51 20.92 3.73 2.86
CA GLY A 51 21.72 2.67 3.49
C GLY A 51 21.11 1.26 3.50
N TYR A 52 19.91 1.06 2.94
CA TYR A 52 19.28 -0.28 2.88
C TYR A 52 19.62 -1.07 1.61
N THR A 53 19.84 -0.38 0.49
CA THR A 53 20.19 -0.95 -0.82
C THR A 53 21.15 -0.01 -1.55
N ASP A 54 21.69 -0.44 -2.69
CA ASP A 54 22.43 0.41 -3.65
C ASP A 54 21.52 0.97 -4.76
N GLY A 55 20.22 0.67 -4.72
CA GLY A 55 19.21 1.14 -5.68
C GLY A 55 19.19 0.34 -7.01
N ILE A 56 20.11 -0.61 -7.19
CA ILE A 56 20.23 -1.41 -8.42
C ILE A 56 19.95 -2.90 -8.20
N LYS A 57 19.80 -3.34 -6.94
CA LYS A 57 19.37 -4.72 -6.64
C LYS A 57 17.97 -4.98 -7.19
N ARG A 58 17.78 -6.17 -7.78
CA ARG A 58 16.46 -6.65 -8.21
C ARG A 58 15.59 -7.00 -7.00
N LEU A 59 14.28 -6.86 -7.17
CA LEU A 59 13.31 -7.30 -6.19
C LEU A 59 13.34 -8.84 -6.05
N CYS A 60 13.20 -9.32 -4.81
CA CYS A 60 13.04 -10.74 -4.53
C CYS A 60 11.62 -11.25 -4.84
N THR A 61 10.67 -10.34 -5.04
CA THR A 61 9.29 -10.62 -5.44
C THR A 61 9.03 -10.11 -6.86
N PRO A 62 8.19 -10.80 -7.64
CA PRO A 62 7.75 -10.29 -8.94
C PRO A 62 7.11 -8.91 -8.81
N ALA A 63 7.31 -8.05 -9.80
CA ALA A 63 6.82 -6.66 -9.79
C ALA A 63 5.29 -6.59 -9.78
N GLU A 64 4.62 -7.65 -10.23
CA GLU A 64 3.16 -7.83 -10.18
C GLU A 64 2.63 -7.86 -8.74
N ARG A 65 3.47 -8.17 -7.74
CA ARG A 65 3.12 -8.05 -6.32
C ARG A 65 3.25 -6.60 -5.85
N ASP A 66 2.50 -5.73 -6.51
CA ASP A 66 2.45 -4.29 -6.28
C ASP A 66 1.49 -3.93 -5.13
N LEU A 67 1.00 -2.69 -5.13
CA LEU A 67 0.14 -2.11 -4.10
C LEU A 67 -1.22 -2.80 -3.96
N GLY A 68 -1.75 -3.40 -5.04
CA GLY A 68 -3.13 -3.90 -5.12
C GLY A 68 -3.24 -5.41 -5.29
N PHE A 69 -2.13 -6.10 -5.57
CA PHE A 69 -2.08 -7.55 -5.70
C PHE A 69 -2.74 -8.26 -4.49
N LEU A 70 -3.62 -9.25 -4.64
CA LEU A 70 -4.02 -10.08 -5.77
C LEU A 70 -5.11 -9.48 -6.69
N TYR A 71 -5.47 -8.20 -6.52
CA TYR A 71 -6.57 -7.54 -7.26
C TYR A 71 -7.93 -8.26 -7.16
N LEU A 72 -8.12 -9.03 -6.09
CA LEU A 72 -9.39 -9.67 -5.81
C LEU A 72 -10.38 -8.65 -5.22
N PRO A 73 -11.69 -8.81 -5.45
CA PRO A 73 -12.68 -7.98 -4.78
C PRO A 73 -12.60 -8.22 -3.27
N THR A 74 -12.14 -7.21 -2.55
CA THR A 74 -11.96 -7.21 -1.08
C THR A 74 -12.93 -6.24 -0.38
N PHE A 75 -13.82 -5.62 -1.15
CA PHE A 75 -14.84 -4.69 -0.70
C PHE A 75 -16.08 -4.81 -1.60
N GLY A 76 -17.28 -4.60 -1.06
CA GLY A 76 -18.55 -4.76 -1.80
C GLY A 76 -19.24 -6.10 -1.59
N ARG A 77 -20.21 -6.46 -2.45
CA ARG A 77 -21.05 -7.66 -2.27
C ARG A 77 -20.39 -8.99 -2.65
N ASN A 78 -19.34 -8.98 -3.45
CA ASN A 78 -18.69 -10.19 -3.98
C ASN A 78 -17.26 -10.37 -3.44
N ILE A 79 -17.09 -10.35 -2.12
CA ILE A 79 -15.76 -10.50 -1.49
C ILE A 79 -15.31 -11.96 -1.59
N ARG A 80 -14.15 -12.21 -2.22
CA ARG A 80 -13.53 -13.54 -2.21
C ARG A 80 -12.50 -13.63 -1.08
N PRO A 81 -12.52 -14.71 -0.27
CA PRO A 81 -11.46 -14.92 0.71
C PRO A 81 -10.12 -15.10 -0.01
N VAL A 82 -9.07 -14.50 0.56
CA VAL A 82 -7.71 -14.59 0.01
C VAL A 82 -7.17 -15.99 0.30
N SER A 83 -7.08 -16.83 -0.73
CA SER A 83 -6.30 -18.06 -0.72
C SER A 83 -4.94 -17.80 -1.36
N TRP A 84 -3.86 -18.02 -0.63
CA TRP A 84 -2.51 -17.94 -1.19
C TRP A 84 -2.27 -19.14 -2.11
N PRO A 85 -1.91 -18.96 -3.39
CA PRO A 85 -1.77 -20.06 -4.34
C PRO A 85 -0.51 -20.94 -4.12
N TYR A 86 0.18 -20.82 -2.97
CA TYR A 86 1.47 -21.47 -2.72
C TYR A 86 1.56 -22.18 -1.34
N HIS A 87 0.44 -22.57 -0.75
CA HIS A 87 0.37 -23.46 0.41
C HIS A 87 -0.54 -24.65 0.11
#